data_AF-A0A818AKJ5-F1
#
_entry.id   AF-A0A818AKJ5-F1
#
_cell.length_a   1.000
_cell.length_b   1.000
_cell.length_c   1.000
_cell.angle_alpha   90.00
_cell.angle_beta   90.00
_cell.angle_gamma   90.00
#
_symmetry.space_group_name_H-M   'P 1'
#
loop_
_entity.id
_entity.type
_entity.pdbx_description
1 polymer ?
#
loop_
_entity_poly.entity_id
_entity_poly.type
_entity_poly.pdbx_seq_one_letter_code
_entity_poly.pdbx_strand_id
1 'polypeptide(L)'
;MIYFTDIPPQFAHAIFNYVLGLLLSMVRSPLDGSQELIANGLTLLWQIIPYLHGLVLKDLKQILRKEQAEMLILVTGNVPSTKKVIIHGPDASQIPTQAIISEETLFSNVLQEALDFFGIPNVKRDRYYLVDVKTKQIHIPDTYVRDFYFFRRNIHPQLSLVYMDIKQSRKELEHMSIFLKTTELSKVLFARYLLENTPFNQIHNCITFFHDEFIKSPLFPRKALESDFNLYTTIHDKELFHLDMLHKYNWTKLIACIFFNMDGKTSTTSDITLFLSVINGSFILHCEDLVMLRFCLATYINIVKHFRNVFATNG
;
A
#
# COMPACT_ATOMS: atom_id res chain seq x y z
N MET A 1 30.65 -12.04 18.30
CA MET A 1 29.58 -11.58 17.41
C MET A 1 29.85 -10.10 17.15
N ILE A 2 30.31 -9.74 15.95
CA ILE A 2 30.66 -8.35 15.63
C ILE A 2 29.34 -7.60 15.45
N TYR A 3 29.00 -6.74 16.42
CA TYR A 3 27.82 -5.88 16.38
C TYR A 3 28.22 -4.61 15.61
N PHE A 4 27.95 -4.57 14.31
CA PHE A 4 28.09 -3.34 13.54
C PHE A 4 26.95 -2.40 13.92
N THR A 5 27.27 -1.31 14.62
CA THR A 5 26.32 -0.24 14.96
C THR A 5 26.01 0.63 13.75
N ASP A 6 26.90 0.66 12.75
CA ASP A 6 26.78 1.47 11.54
C ASP A 6 27.18 0.68 10.30
N ILE A 7 26.43 0.90 9.22
CA ILE A 7 26.71 0.36 7.90
C ILE A 7 27.42 1.44 7.06
N PRO A 8 28.55 1.15 6.39
CA PRO A 8 29.21 2.12 5.52
C PRO A 8 28.28 2.61 4.40
N PRO A 9 28.23 3.92 4.08
CA PRO A 9 27.31 4.45 3.07
C PRO A 9 27.43 3.78 1.70
N GLN A 10 28.65 3.46 1.26
CA GLN A 10 28.86 2.77 -0.03
C GLN A 10 28.23 1.35 -0.04
N PHE A 11 28.30 0.66 1.09
CA PHE A 11 27.67 -0.65 1.24
C PHE A 11 26.14 -0.52 1.30
N ALA A 12 25.63 0.52 1.97
CA ALA A 12 24.20 0.84 1.98
C ALA A 12 23.66 1.10 0.56
N HIS A 13 24.38 1.90 -0.24
CA HIS A 13 24.04 2.12 -1.66
C HIS A 13 24.08 0.84 -2.48
N ALA A 14 25.09 -0.02 -2.27
CA ALA A 14 25.19 -1.28 -2.99
C ALA A 14 23.99 -2.19 -2.69
N ILE A 15 23.69 -2.43 -1.41
CA ILE A 15 22.51 -3.23 -1.03
C ILE A 15 21.23 -2.60 -1.55
N PHE A 16 21.03 -1.29 -1.37
CA PHE A 16 19.84 -0.60 -1.87
C PHE A 16 19.63 -0.85 -3.37
N ASN A 17 20.69 -0.70 -4.17
CA ASN A 17 20.63 -0.93 -5.61
C ASN A 17 20.37 -2.40 -5.98
N TYR A 18 20.98 -3.36 -5.28
CA TYR A 18 20.73 -4.79 -5.52
C TYR A 18 19.31 -5.19 -5.17
N VAL A 19 18.80 -4.76 -4.01
CA VAL A 19 17.44 -5.05 -3.55
C VAL A 19 16.42 -4.37 -4.46
N LEU A 20 16.65 -3.11 -4.83
CA LEU A 20 15.82 -2.42 -5.81
C LEU A 20 15.81 -3.17 -7.14
N GLY A 21 16.98 -3.56 -7.66
CA GLY A 21 17.10 -4.34 -8.89
C GLY A 21 16.34 -5.66 -8.85
N LEU A 22 16.39 -6.38 -7.73
CA LEU A 22 15.61 -7.60 -7.51
C LEU A 22 14.11 -7.33 -7.58
N LEU A 23 13.61 -6.33 -6.86
CA LEU A 23 12.19 -5.96 -6.86
C LEU A 23 11.70 -5.56 -8.26
N LEU A 24 12.50 -4.78 -9.00
CA LEU A 24 12.20 -4.41 -10.38
C LEU A 24 12.15 -5.63 -11.30
N SER A 25 13.03 -6.61 -11.09
CA SER A 25 13.01 -7.87 -11.83
C SER A 25 11.71 -8.65 -11.57
N MET A 26 11.21 -8.67 -10.32
CA MET A 26 9.95 -9.35 -9.96
C MET A 26 8.72 -8.67 -10.60
N VAL A 27 8.73 -7.35 -10.79
CA VAL A 27 7.66 -6.64 -11.52
C VAL A 27 7.60 -7.05 -12.99
N ARG A 28 8.77 -7.18 -13.63
CA ARG A 28 8.87 -7.54 -15.05
C ARG A 28 8.53 -9.03 -15.26
N SER A 29 9.19 -9.89 -14.48
CA SER A 29 9.14 -11.34 -14.58
C SER A 29 8.85 -11.96 -13.21
N PRO A 30 7.60 -11.87 -12.71
CA PRO A 30 7.18 -12.48 -11.47
C PRO A 30 7.36 -13.99 -11.59
N LEU A 31 7.96 -14.56 -10.56
CA LEU A 31 8.11 -15.98 -10.35
C LEU A 31 6.96 -16.49 -9.48
N ASP A 32 6.67 -17.78 -9.58
CA ASP A 32 5.78 -18.45 -8.61
C ASP A 32 6.37 -18.26 -7.20
N GLY A 33 5.54 -17.83 -6.25
CA GLY A 33 5.99 -17.53 -4.89
C GLY A 33 6.79 -16.22 -4.73
N SER A 34 6.84 -15.35 -5.74
CA SER A 34 7.58 -14.06 -5.65
C SER A 34 7.09 -13.10 -4.55
N GLN A 35 5.94 -13.37 -3.92
CA GLN A 35 5.40 -12.59 -2.80
C GLN A 35 6.39 -12.46 -1.64
N GLU A 36 6.95 -13.58 -1.18
CA GLU A 36 7.88 -13.58 -0.04
C GLU A 36 9.13 -12.76 -0.37
N LEU A 37 9.67 -12.91 -1.58
CA LEU A 37 10.82 -12.14 -2.04
C LEU A 37 10.51 -10.64 -2.13
N ILE A 38 9.32 -10.27 -2.58
CA ILE A 38 8.86 -8.88 -2.62
C ILE A 38 8.75 -8.32 -1.19
N ALA A 39 8.08 -9.02 -0.29
CA ALA A 39 7.90 -8.59 1.10
C ALA A 39 9.25 -8.45 1.82
N ASN A 40 10.15 -9.43 1.65
CA ASN A 40 11.50 -9.40 2.21
C ASN A 40 12.34 -8.26 1.62
N GLY A 41 12.27 -8.06 0.30
CA GLY A 41 12.98 -6.98 -0.38
C GLY A 41 12.52 -5.61 0.10
N LEU A 42 11.21 -5.39 0.23
CA LEU A 42 10.65 -4.14 0.77
C LEU A 42 11.03 -3.93 2.24
N THR A 43 11.06 -5.00 3.03
CA THR A 43 11.49 -4.94 4.43
C THR A 43 12.95 -4.50 4.55
N LEU A 44 13.82 -5.07 3.73
CA LEU A 44 15.23 -4.72 3.70
C LEU A 44 15.45 -3.30 3.16
N LEU A 45 14.64 -2.85 2.19
CA LEU A 45 14.73 -1.49 1.65
C LEU A 45 14.51 -0.43 2.73
N TRP A 46 13.47 -0.51 3.56
CA TRP A 46 13.26 0.55 4.56
C TRP A 46 14.31 0.50 5.69
N GLN A 47 14.82 -0.69 6.03
CA GLN A 47 15.84 -0.86 7.07
C GLN A 47 17.18 -0.22 6.70
N ILE A 48 17.49 -0.10 5.41
CA ILE A 48 18.76 0.47 4.97
C ILE A 48 18.74 1.98 4.80
N ILE A 49 17.54 2.59 4.76
CA ILE A 49 17.35 4.02 4.53
C ILE A 49 18.13 4.91 5.51
N PRO A 50 18.22 4.62 6.82
CA PRO A 50 19.04 5.41 7.75
C PRO A 50 20.50 5.56 7.34
N TYR A 51 21.04 4.59 6.59
CA TYR A 51 22.45 4.55 6.17
C TYR A 51 22.64 5.05 4.73
N LEU A 52 21.55 5.41 4.03
CA LEU A 52 21.56 5.82 2.64
C LEU A 52 21.57 7.34 2.54
N HIS A 53 22.70 7.92 2.13
CA HIS A 53 22.83 9.37 1.96
C HIS A 53 22.60 9.81 0.52
N GLY A 54 21.95 10.96 0.33
CA GLY A 54 21.80 11.56 -0.99
C GLY A 54 20.79 10.89 -1.92
N LEU A 55 19.86 10.08 -1.39
CA LEU A 55 18.73 9.57 -2.18
C LEU A 55 17.75 10.72 -2.52
N VAL A 56 17.64 11.05 -3.81
CA VAL A 56 16.72 12.08 -4.29
C VAL A 56 15.38 11.45 -4.69
N LEU A 57 14.30 11.80 -3.97
CA LEU A 57 12.95 11.24 -4.19
C LEU A 57 12.42 11.41 -5.62
N LYS A 58 12.68 12.56 -6.24
CA LYS A 58 12.25 12.84 -7.62
C LYS A 58 12.90 11.88 -8.62
N ASP A 59 14.20 11.63 -8.45
CA ASP A 59 14.97 10.74 -9.32
C ASP A 59 14.55 9.29 -9.12
N LEU A 60 14.40 8.86 -7.86
CA LEU A 60 13.90 7.53 -7.52
C LEU A 60 12.51 7.31 -8.14
N LYS A 61 11.59 8.27 -7.96
CA LYS A 61 10.24 8.19 -8.55
C LYS A 61 10.31 8.06 -10.08
N GLN A 62 11.18 8.83 -10.74
CA GLN A 62 11.36 8.77 -12.18
C GLN A 62 11.85 7.38 -12.64
N ILE A 63 12.79 6.77 -11.92
CA ILE A 63 13.26 5.40 -12.17
C ILE A 63 12.09 4.43 -12.03
N LEU A 64 11.38 4.45 -10.90
CA LEU A 64 10.27 3.54 -10.63
C LEU A 64 9.12 3.66 -11.63
N ARG A 65 8.85 4.87 -12.13
CA ARG A 65 7.85 5.09 -13.17
C ARG A 65 8.23 4.44 -14.49
N LYS A 66 9.50 4.58 -14.92
CA LYS A 66 10.01 3.92 -16.14
C LYS A 66 9.90 2.40 -16.02
N GLU A 67 10.09 1.90 -14.81
CA GLU A 67 10.05 0.47 -14.49
C GLU A 67 8.67 -0.07 -14.14
N GLN A 68 7.64 0.78 -14.12
CA GLN A 68 6.27 0.43 -13.72
C GLN A 68 6.19 -0.20 -12.32
N ALA A 69 7.07 0.25 -11.42
CA ALA A 69 7.22 -0.24 -10.05
C ALA A 69 6.90 0.83 -8.99
N GLU A 70 6.39 2.00 -9.40
CA GLU A 70 6.06 3.11 -8.50
C GLU A 70 5.14 2.65 -7.35
N MET A 71 4.08 1.92 -7.71
CA MET A 71 3.08 1.37 -6.79
C MET A 71 3.62 0.26 -5.88
N LEU A 72 4.76 -0.35 -6.23
CA LEU A 72 5.36 -1.42 -5.42
C LEU A 72 6.14 -0.86 -4.23
N ILE A 73 6.73 0.33 -4.35
CA ILE A 73 7.68 0.86 -3.38
C ILE A 73 7.18 2.13 -2.71
N LEU A 74 6.52 3.03 -3.46
CA LEU A 74 6.13 4.33 -2.94
C LEU A 74 4.68 4.34 -2.47
N VAL A 75 4.46 4.85 -1.26
CA VAL A 75 3.12 5.24 -0.78
C VAL A 75 2.50 6.39 -1.58
N THR A 76 3.33 7.14 -2.30
CA THR A 76 2.92 8.22 -3.21
C THR A 76 2.70 7.73 -4.65
N GLY A 77 2.67 6.42 -4.87
CA GLY A 77 2.46 5.85 -6.20
C GLY A 77 1.15 6.35 -6.80
N ASN A 78 1.21 6.89 -8.02
CA ASN A 78 0.03 7.37 -8.72
C ASN A 78 0.07 6.92 -10.18
N VAL A 79 -0.50 5.74 -10.43
CA VAL A 79 -0.58 5.14 -11.77
C VAL A 79 -2.05 4.90 -12.11
N PRO A 80 -2.52 5.27 -13.31
CA PRO A 80 -3.90 5.01 -13.73
C PRO A 80 -4.24 3.52 -13.68
N SER A 81 -5.47 3.20 -13.29
CA SER A 81 -6.00 1.83 -13.32
C SER A 81 -6.10 1.27 -14.74
N THR A 82 -6.06 -0.06 -14.89
CA THR A 82 -6.47 -0.71 -16.13
C THR A 82 -7.92 -0.37 -16.47
N LYS A 83 -8.28 -0.37 -17.76
CA LYS A 83 -9.66 -0.09 -18.21
C LYS A 83 -10.53 -1.35 -18.26
N LYS A 84 -9.90 -2.52 -18.31
CA LYS A 84 -10.57 -3.82 -18.36
C LYS A 84 -9.65 -4.93 -17.90
N VAL A 85 -10.26 -6.04 -17.48
CA VAL A 85 -9.60 -7.32 -17.20
C VAL A 85 -10.24 -8.42 -18.03
N ILE A 86 -9.45 -9.42 -18.40
CA ILE A 86 -9.93 -10.62 -19.10
C ILE A 86 -10.10 -11.72 -18.05
N ILE A 87 -11.23 -12.42 -18.06
CA ILE A 87 -11.53 -13.47 -17.07
C ILE A 87 -11.75 -14.79 -17.81
N HIS A 88 -10.91 -15.76 -17.49
CA HIS A 88 -10.99 -17.13 -17.99
C HIS A 88 -11.93 -17.95 -17.12
N GLY A 89 -12.76 -18.78 -17.76
CA GLY A 89 -13.70 -19.66 -17.08
C GLY A 89 -13.00 -20.85 -16.40
N PRO A 90 -13.74 -21.64 -15.61
CA PRO A 90 -13.19 -22.82 -14.95
C PRO A 90 -12.77 -23.93 -15.93
N ASP A 91 -13.34 -23.93 -17.14
CA ASP A 91 -13.00 -24.84 -18.23
C ASP A 91 -12.23 -24.06 -19.32
N ALA A 92 -11.05 -24.54 -19.67
CA ALA A 92 -10.16 -23.92 -20.64
C ALA A 92 -10.75 -23.83 -22.06
N SER A 93 -11.81 -24.60 -22.36
CA SER A 93 -12.53 -24.53 -23.63
C SER A 93 -13.52 -23.37 -23.72
N GLN A 94 -13.86 -22.73 -22.59
CA GLN A 94 -14.81 -21.63 -22.55
C GLN A 94 -14.19 -20.33 -23.07
N ILE A 95 -15.00 -19.54 -23.77
CA ILE A 95 -14.59 -18.22 -24.25
C ILE A 95 -14.44 -17.29 -23.03
N PRO A 96 -13.29 -16.59 -22.87
CA PRO A 96 -13.10 -15.63 -21.78
C PRO A 96 -14.07 -14.45 -21.87
N THR A 97 -14.47 -13.91 -20.72
CA THR A 97 -15.24 -12.66 -20.64
C THR A 97 -14.34 -11.47 -20.32
N GLN A 98 -14.88 -10.24 -20.42
CA GLN A 98 -14.17 -9.01 -20.13
C GLN A 98 -15.01 -8.14 -19.18
N ALA A 99 -14.44 -7.77 -18.05
CA ALA A 99 -15.05 -6.81 -17.12
C ALA A 99 -14.45 -5.42 -17.33
N ILE A 100 -15.29 -4.39 -17.38
CA ILE A 100 -14.87 -2.99 -17.47
C ILE A 100 -14.48 -2.51 -16.07
N ILE A 101 -13.33 -1.86 -15.96
CA ILE A 101 -12.79 -1.40 -14.69
C ILE A 101 -12.89 0.13 -14.59
N SER A 102 -13.44 0.57 -13.46
CA SER A 102 -13.44 1.95 -13.01
C SER A 102 -12.61 2.09 -11.73
N GLU A 103 -12.47 3.31 -11.24
CA GLU A 103 -11.69 3.60 -10.04
C GLU A 103 -12.29 3.00 -8.76
N GLU A 104 -13.59 2.72 -8.75
CA GLU A 104 -14.31 2.16 -7.60
C GLU A 104 -14.61 0.67 -7.74
N THR A 105 -14.13 0.03 -8.81
CA THR A 105 -14.45 -1.38 -9.07
C THR A 105 -13.69 -2.28 -8.09
N LEU A 106 -14.44 -3.06 -7.31
CA LEU A 106 -13.94 -4.09 -6.41
C LEU A 106 -13.82 -5.44 -7.12
N PHE A 107 -12.97 -6.33 -6.61
CA PHE A 107 -12.90 -7.71 -7.11
C PHE A 107 -14.20 -8.49 -6.93
N SER A 108 -14.98 -8.18 -5.90
CA SER A 108 -16.31 -8.77 -5.70
C SER A 108 -17.27 -8.45 -6.85
N ASN A 109 -17.20 -7.25 -7.43
CA ASN A 109 -18.00 -6.88 -8.60
C ASN A 109 -17.57 -7.71 -9.82
N VAL A 110 -16.26 -7.81 -10.06
CA VAL A 110 -15.70 -8.61 -11.17
C VAL A 110 -16.03 -10.09 -11.01
N LEU A 111 -15.96 -10.61 -9.78
CA LEU A 111 -16.27 -12.00 -9.47
C LEU A 111 -17.74 -12.29 -9.75
N GLN A 112 -18.65 -11.42 -9.32
CA GLN A 112 -20.08 -11.58 -9.56
C GLN A 112 -20.40 -11.62 -11.07
N GLU A 113 -19.83 -10.70 -11.85
CA GLU A 113 -19.99 -10.67 -13.32
C GLU A 113 -19.48 -11.96 -13.97
N ALA A 114 -18.32 -12.47 -13.52
CA ALA A 114 -17.76 -13.73 -14.00
C ALA A 114 -18.67 -14.93 -13.67
N LEU A 115 -19.14 -15.03 -12.43
CA LEU A 115 -20.02 -16.12 -11.97
C LEU A 115 -21.31 -16.17 -12.78
N ASP A 116 -21.90 -15.01 -13.07
CA ASP A 116 -23.11 -14.89 -13.87
C ASP A 116 -22.84 -15.28 -15.33
N PHE A 117 -21.76 -14.79 -15.93
CA PHE A 117 -21.39 -15.09 -17.31
C PHE A 117 -21.14 -16.60 -17.53
N PHE A 118 -20.39 -17.25 -16.64
CA PHE A 118 -20.08 -18.68 -16.75
C PHE A 118 -21.20 -19.60 -16.21
N GLY A 119 -22.34 -19.04 -15.79
CA GLY A 119 -23.50 -19.81 -15.34
C GLY A 119 -23.25 -20.63 -14.08
N ILE A 120 -22.43 -20.14 -13.15
CA ILE A 120 -22.11 -20.86 -11.92
C ILE A 120 -23.35 -20.89 -10.99
N PRO A 121 -23.81 -22.09 -10.57
CA PRO A 121 -24.97 -22.21 -9.69
C PRO A 121 -24.74 -21.54 -8.33
N ASN A 122 -25.75 -20.83 -7.82
CA ASN A 122 -25.68 -20.10 -6.54
C ASN A 122 -25.11 -20.93 -5.37
N VAL A 123 -25.49 -22.20 -5.30
CA VAL A 123 -25.04 -23.16 -4.27
C VAL A 123 -23.54 -23.48 -4.29
N LYS A 124 -22.80 -23.06 -5.33
CA LYS A 124 -21.36 -23.27 -5.47
C LYS A 124 -20.55 -21.97 -5.47
N ARG A 125 -21.21 -20.80 -5.52
CA ARG A 125 -20.54 -19.51 -5.76
C ARG A 125 -19.57 -19.11 -4.65
N ASP A 126 -19.84 -19.53 -3.42
CA ASP A 126 -19.00 -19.36 -2.23
C ASP A 126 -17.64 -20.06 -2.31
N ARG A 127 -17.43 -20.92 -3.32
CA ARG A 127 -16.20 -21.68 -3.55
C ARG A 127 -15.42 -21.24 -4.78
N TYR A 128 -15.83 -20.16 -5.43
CA TYR A 128 -15.14 -19.63 -6.60
C TYR A 128 -14.46 -18.31 -6.30
N TYR A 129 -13.23 -18.17 -6.76
CA TYR A 129 -12.40 -17.00 -6.53
C TYR A 129 -11.70 -16.56 -7.81
N LEU A 130 -11.36 -15.28 -7.88
CA LEU A 130 -10.53 -14.73 -8.95
C LEU A 130 -9.06 -14.94 -8.60
N VAL A 131 -8.31 -15.52 -9.52
CA VAL A 131 -6.87 -15.78 -9.39
C VAL A 131 -6.14 -15.10 -10.54
N ASP A 132 -5.06 -14.37 -10.25
CA ASP A 132 -4.19 -13.82 -11.28
C ASP A 132 -3.50 -14.93 -12.09
N VAL A 133 -3.61 -14.86 -13.42
CA VAL A 133 -3.05 -15.90 -14.30
C VAL A 133 -1.53 -15.97 -14.22
N LYS A 134 -0.86 -14.83 -14.02
CA LYS A 134 0.59 -14.69 -14.06
C LYS A 134 1.24 -15.04 -12.72
N THR A 135 0.70 -14.52 -11.62
CA THR A 135 1.27 -14.68 -10.27
C THR A 135 0.65 -15.81 -9.47
N LYS A 136 -0.45 -16.40 -9.97
CA LYS A 136 -1.23 -17.46 -9.30
C LYS A 136 -1.85 -17.04 -7.97
N GLN A 137 -1.97 -15.74 -7.77
CA GLN A 137 -2.44 -15.13 -6.54
C GLN A 137 -3.97 -15.01 -6.50
N ILE A 138 -4.58 -15.45 -5.40
CA ILE A 138 -5.99 -15.21 -5.13
C ILE A 138 -6.24 -13.73 -4.82
N HIS A 139 -7.34 -13.16 -5.32
CA HIS A 139 -7.75 -11.80 -4.96
C HIS A 139 -8.76 -11.78 -3.83
N ILE A 140 -8.59 -10.82 -2.91
CA ILE A 140 -9.54 -10.56 -1.83
C ILE A 140 -10.74 -9.80 -2.43
N PRO A 141 -11.98 -10.32 -2.31
CA PRO A 141 -13.15 -9.72 -2.95
C PRO A 141 -13.38 -8.24 -2.60
N ASP A 142 -13.10 -7.86 -1.35
CA ASP A 142 -13.38 -6.52 -0.81
C ASP A 142 -12.28 -5.48 -1.13
N THR A 143 -11.32 -5.84 -1.99
CA THR A 143 -10.25 -4.92 -2.43
C THR A 143 -10.50 -4.36 -3.83
N TYR A 144 -9.95 -3.16 -4.09
CA TYR A 144 -10.11 -2.47 -5.36
C TYR A 144 -9.18 -3.01 -6.44
N VAL A 145 -9.71 -3.23 -7.64
CA VAL A 145 -8.94 -3.73 -8.80
C VAL A 145 -7.80 -2.78 -9.17
N ARG A 146 -8.01 -1.46 -9.02
CA ARG A 146 -7.02 -0.42 -9.32
C ARG A 146 -5.72 -0.51 -8.52
N ASP A 147 -5.77 -1.15 -7.35
CA ASP A 147 -4.59 -1.24 -6.47
C ASP A 147 -3.59 -2.30 -6.96
N PHE A 148 -4.02 -3.18 -7.86
CA PHE A 148 -3.24 -4.32 -8.36
C PHE A 148 -2.92 -4.20 -9.84
N TYR A 149 -3.82 -3.58 -10.61
CA TYR A 149 -3.76 -3.60 -12.06
C TYR A 149 -3.74 -2.21 -12.67
N PHE A 150 -2.57 -1.86 -13.21
CA PHE A 150 -2.30 -0.54 -13.77
C PHE A 150 -2.40 -0.53 -15.30
N PHE A 151 -2.73 0.63 -15.84
CA PHE A 151 -2.85 0.83 -17.28
C PHE A 151 -1.54 0.52 -17.99
N ARG A 152 -1.62 -0.39 -18.96
CA ARG A 152 -0.56 -0.68 -19.93
C ARG A 152 -1.17 -0.73 -21.32
N ARG A 153 -0.53 -0.04 -22.29
CA ARG A 153 -1.02 0.00 -23.67
C ARG A 153 -1.05 -1.42 -24.24
N ASN A 154 -2.22 -1.83 -24.74
CA ASN A 154 -2.46 -3.13 -25.38
C ASN A 154 -2.18 -4.36 -24.48
N ILE A 155 -2.07 -4.18 -23.17
CA ILE A 155 -1.90 -5.28 -22.21
C ILE A 155 -3.06 -5.20 -21.24
N HIS A 156 -3.83 -6.28 -21.16
CA HIS A 156 -4.93 -6.41 -20.21
C HIS A 156 -4.58 -7.50 -19.20
N PRO A 157 -4.73 -7.24 -17.90
CA PRO A 157 -4.58 -8.26 -16.88
C PRO A 157 -5.53 -9.42 -17.13
N GLN A 158 -5.09 -10.62 -16.76
CA GLN A 158 -5.84 -11.84 -16.96
C GLN A 158 -6.07 -12.52 -15.62
N LEU A 159 -7.32 -12.85 -15.36
CA LEU A 159 -7.81 -13.54 -14.18
C LEU A 159 -8.38 -14.89 -14.58
N SER A 160 -8.34 -15.86 -13.69
CA SER A 160 -9.03 -17.15 -13.82
C SER A 160 -10.08 -17.28 -12.73
N LEU A 161 -11.27 -17.74 -13.09
CA LEU A 161 -12.30 -18.13 -12.15
C LEU A 161 -12.04 -19.56 -11.68
N VAL A 162 -11.56 -19.71 -10.45
CA VAL A 162 -11.05 -20.99 -9.93
C VAL A 162 -11.93 -21.48 -8.79
N TYR A 163 -12.33 -22.75 -8.86
CA TYR A 163 -12.96 -23.45 -7.73
C TYR A 163 -11.90 -23.83 -6.69
N MET A 164 -12.17 -23.54 -5.42
CA MET A 164 -11.30 -23.90 -4.30
C MET A 164 -12.12 -24.48 -3.15
N ASP A 165 -11.55 -25.47 -2.44
CA ASP A 165 -12.14 -25.91 -1.18
C ASP A 165 -12.04 -24.80 -0.12
N ILE A 166 -13.01 -24.74 0.79
CA ILE A 166 -13.12 -23.70 1.83
C ILE A 166 -11.85 -23.63 2.70
N LYS A 167 -11.22 -24.77 3.01
CA LYS A 167 -9.99 -24.78 3.81
C LYS A 167 -8.82 -24.17 3.04
N GLN A 168 -8.73 -24.50 1.75
CA GLN A 168 -7.69 -23.98 0.87
C GLN A 168 -7.89 -22.48 0.64
N SER A 169 -9.09 -22.04 0.25
CA SER A 169 -9.36 -20.64 -0.04
C SER A 169 -9.15 -19.76 1.19
N ARG A 170 -9.56 -20.23 2.38
CA ARG A 170 -9.29 -19.52 3.63
C ARG A 170 -7.79 -19.31 3.84
N LYS A 171 -6.98 -20.37 3.73
CA LYS A 171 -5.52 -20.26 3.90
C LYS A 171 -4.89 -19.29 2.90
N GLU A 172 -5.29 -19.36 1.63
CA GLU A 172 -4.77 -18.48 0.57
C GLU A 172 -5.18 -17.01 0.79
N LEU A 173 -6.43 -16.75 1.20
CA LEU A 173 -6.91 -15.41 1.53
C LEU A 173 -6.18 -14.83 2.75
N GLU A 174 -6.03 -15.61 3.83
CA GLU A 174 -5.30 -15.19 5.04
C GLU A 174 -3.85 -14.84 4.72
N HIS A 175 -3.16 -15.71 3.96
CA HIS A 175 -1.80 -15.47 3.50
C HIS A 175 -1.72 -14.19 2.64
N MET A 176 -2.66 -14.01 1.71
CA MET A 176 -2.71 -12.83 0.86
C MET A 176 -2.91 -11.54 1.67
N SER A 177 -3.80 -11.54 2.67
CA SER A 177 -4.05 -10.38 3.53
C SER A 177 -2.81 -9.97 4.31
N ILE A 178 -2.10 -10.94 4.89
CA ILE A 178 -0.85 -10.69 5.62
C ILE A 178 0.22 -10.15 4.66
N PHE A 179 0.38 -10.76 3.48
CA PHE A 179 1.34 -10.30 2.47
C PHE A 179 1.08 -8.85 2.03
N LEU A 180 -0.17 -8.52 1.70
CA LEU A 180 -0.56 -7.18 1.27
C LEU A 180 -0.33 -6.16 2.37
N LYS A 181 -0.75 -6.46 3.60
CA LYS A 181 -0.58 -5.54 4.73
C LYS A 181 0.91 -5.36 5.10
N THR A 182 1.72 -6.40 5.00
CA THR A 182 3.19 -6.33 5.20
C THR A 182 3.84 -5.45 4.13
N THR A 183 3.39 -5.58 2.88
CA THR A 183 3.84 -4.77 1.76
C THR A 183 3.51 -3.29 1.98
N GLU A 184 2.26 -2.97 2.34
CA GLU A 184 1.85 -1.59 2.64
C GLU A 184 2.59 -1.01 3.87
N LEU A 185 2.77 -1.80 4.94
CA LEU A 185 3.58 -1.42 6.10
C LEU A 185 5.02 -1.07 5.69
N SER A 186 5.63 -1.89 4.84
CA SER A 186 6.99 -1.65 4.37
C SER A 186 7.12 -0.37 3.55
N LYS A 187 6.11 -0.03 2.73
CA LYS A 187 6.08 1.24 1.96
C LYS A 187 5.99 2.45 2.90
N VAL A 188 5.12 2.43 3.91
CA VAL A 188 5.00 3.56 4.85
C VAL A 188 6.23 3.69 5.74
N LEU A 189 6.84 2.57 6.15
CA LEU A 189 8.13 2.56 6.84
C LEU A 189 9.22 3.16 5.96
N PHE A 190 9.30 2.78 4.69
CA PHE A 190 10.24 3.36 3.73
C PHE A 190 10.10 4.88 3.66
N ALA A 191 8.88 5.38 3.45
CA ALA A 191 8.61 6.82 3.36
C ALA A 191 8.93 7.55 4.68
N ARG A 192 8.52 6.99 5.82
CA ARG A 192 8.76 7.55 7.15
C ARG A 192 10.24 7.63 7.47
N TYR A 193 10.98 6.52 7.31
CA TYR A 193 12.41 6.49 7.59
C TYR A 193 13.19 7.39 6.63
N LEU A 194 12.75 7.51 5.38
CA LEU A 194 13.38 8.45 4.44
C LEU A 194 13.22 9.88 4.91
N LEU A 195 12.02 10.26 5.35
CA LEU A 195 11.75 11.59 5.87
C LEU A 195 12.52 11.86 7.18
N GLU A 196 12.48 10.93 8.13
CA GLU A 196 13.17 11.04 9.44
C GLU A 196 14.69 11.14 9.31
N ASN A 197 15.28 10.55 8.27
CA ASN A 197 16.72 10.55 8.01
C ASN A 197 17.14 11.54 6.90
N THR A 198 16.21 12.37 6.40
CA THR A 198 16.55 13.41 5.43
C THR A 198 17.37 14.52 6.12
N PRO A 199 18.52 14.95 5.54
CA PRO A 199 19.30 16.05 6.09
C PRO A 199 18.51 17.35 6.26
N PHE A 200 18.81 18.14 7.29
CA PHE A 200 18.08 19.38 7.60
C PHE A 200 18.00 20.37 6.42
N ASN A 201 19.04 20.48 5.61
CA ASN A 201 19.05 21.36 4.43
C ASN A 201 18.19 20.84 3.27
N GLN A 202 17.70 19.60 3.33
CA GLN A 202 16.87 18.95 2.30
C GLN A 202 15.46 18.62 2.80
N ILE A 203 15.18 18.75 4.10
CA ILE A 203 13.89 18.35 4.70
C ILE A 203 12.71 19.05 4.03
N HIS A 204 12.84 20.35 3.74
CA HIS A 204 11.79 21.12 3.09
C HIS A 204 11.43 20.55 1.70
N ASN A 205 12.43 20.17 0.90
CA ASN A 205 12.21 19.58 -0.42
C ASN A 205 11.53 18.20 -0.32
N CYS A 206 11.91 17.41 0.69
CA CYS A 206 11.32 16.10 0.95
C CYS A 206 9.85 16.22 1.38
N ILE A 207 9.54 17.16 2.27
CA ILE A 207 8.19 17.47 2.72
C ILE A 207 7.32 17.95 1.58
N THR A 208 7.79 18.92 0.80
CA THR A 208 7.06 19.45 -0.36
C THR A 208 6.79 18.34 -1.38
N PHE A 209 7.74 17.40 -1.58
CA PHE A 209 7.50 16.23 -2.42
C PHE A 209 6.33 15.38 -1.89
N PHE A 210 6.35 14.96 -0.63
CA PHE A 210 5.28 14.14 -0.07
C PHE A 210 3.93 14.88 -0.07
N HIS A 211 3.95 16.16 0.31
CA HIS A 211 2.77 17.01 0.30
C HIS A 211 2.12 17.05 -1.10
N ASP A 212 2.88 17.47 -2.11
CA ASP A 212 2.40 17.63 -3.49
C ASP A 212 1.90 16.33 -4.10
N GLU A 213 2.48 15.21 -3.69
CA GLU A 213 2.12 13.89 -4.17
C GLU A 213 0.86 13.36 -3.49
N PHE A 214 0.71 13.51 -2.18
CA PHE A 214 -0.46 13.04 -1.47
C PHE A 214 -1.73 13.83 -1.81
N ILE A 215 -1.66 15.15 -1.95
CA ILE A 215 -2.85 15.96 -2.32
C ILE A 215 -3.39 15.61 -3.72
N LYS A 216 -2.54 15.06 -4.60
CA LYS A 216 -2.91 14.64 -5.96
C LYS A 216 -3.26 13.15 -6.03
N SER A 217 -3.04 12.39 -4.96
CA SER A 217 -3.18 10.95 -4.97
C SER A 217 -4.63 10.55 -4.71
N PRO A 218 -5.29 9.83 -5.64
CA PRO A 218 -6.61 9.27 -5.38
C PRO A 218 -6.58 8.13 -4.34
N LEU A 219 -5.39 7.66 -3.97
CA LEU A 219 -5.18 6.62 -2.97
C LEU A 219 -5.09 7.18 -1.55
N PHE A 220 -4.84 8.48 -1.41
CA PHE A 220 -4.70 9.14 -0.12
C PHE A 220 -6.00 9.87 0.23
N PRO A 221 -6.57 9.73 1.45
CA PRO A 221 -6.07 8.97 2.60
C PRO A 221 -6.52 7.49 2.61
N ARG A 222 -7.27 7.03 1.60
CA ARG A 222 -7.90 5.69 1.55
C ARG A 222 -6.94 4.57 1.97
N LYS A 223 -5.80 4.41 1.29
CA LYS A 223 -4.83 3.32 1.59
C LYS A 223 -4.27 3.39 3.00
N ALA A 224 -4.15 4.57 3.59
CA ALA A 224 -3.69 4.73 4.96
C ALA A 224 -4.73 4.19 5.98
N LEU A 225 -6.01 4.22 5.63
CA LEU A 225 -7.12 3.91 6.53
C LEU A 225 -7.82 2.56 6.24
N GLU A 226 -7.55 1.94 5.09
CA GLU A 226 -8.11 0.64 4.72
C GLU A 226 -7.85 -0.43 5.77
N SER A 227 -8.92 -1.16 6.11
CA SER A 227 -8.95 -2.16 7.18
C SER A 227 -9.84 -3.33 6.76
N ASP A 228 -9.34 -4.56 6.93
CA ASP A 228 -10.05 -5.78 6.55
C ASP A 228 -10.79 -6.37 7.76
N PHE A 229 -11.83 -5.69 8.23
CA PHE A 229 -12.57 -6.08 9.44
C PHE A 229 -13.11 -7.52 9.39
N ASN A 230 -13.58 -7.94 8.21
CA ASN A 230 -14.07 -9.30 7.98
C ASN A 230 -12.99 -10.34 8.33
N LEU A 231 -11.74 -10.08 7.96
CA LEU A 231 -10.63 -11.00 8.13
C LEU A 231 -9.97 -10.92 9.52
N TYR A 232 -10.12 -9.79 10.23
CA TYR A 232 -9.63 -9.66 11.62
C TYR A 232 -10.30 -10.65 12.57
N THR A 233 -11.56 -10.99 12.30
CA THR A 233 -12.32 -11.93 13.13
C THR A 233 -12.06 -13.40 12.77
N THR A 234 -11.57 -13.66 11.55
CA THR A 234 -11.35 -15.02 11.06
C THR A 234 -9.90 -15.50 11.23
N ILE A 235 -8.91 -14.61 11.24
CA ILE A 235 -7.51 -14.98 11.48
C ILE A 235 -7.32 -15.20 12.98
N HIS A 236 -7.09 -16.46 13.37
CA HIS A 236 -7.14 -16.93 14.76
C HIS A 236 -6.24 -16.15 15.74
N ASP A 237 -5.10 -15.62 15.27
CA ASP A 237 -4.07 -15.05 16.14
C ASP A 237 -4.08 -13.51 16.20
N LYS A 238 -5.09 -12.86 15.61
CA LYS A 238 -5.14 -11.38 15.47
C LYS A 238 -3.87 -10.79 14.82
N GLU A 239 -3.06 -11.60 14.14
CA GLU A 239 -1.81 -11.17 13.52
C GLU A 239 -2.05 -10.03 12.53
N LEU A 240 -3.05 -10.20 11.65
CA LEU A 240 -3.45 -9.18 10.69
C LEU A 240 -3.91 -7.88 11.38
N PHE A 241 -4.60 -8.00 12.52
CA PHE A 241 -5.04 -6.83 13.30
C PHE A 241 -3.84 -6.07 13.87
N HIS A 242 -2.86 -6.75 14.48
CA HIS A 242 -1.65 -6.11 14.98
C HIS A 242 -0.80 -5.50 13.87
N LEU A 243 -0.69 -6.20 12.73
CA LEU A 243 0.01 -5.70 11.56
C LEU A 243 -0.65 -4.44 10.99
N ASP A 244 -1.99 -4.41 10.99
CA ASP A 244 -2.77 -3.26 10.59
C ASP A 244 -2.62 -2.07 11.57
N MET A 245 -2.60 -2.34 12.88
CA MET A 245 -2.29 -1.33 13.90
C MET A 245 -0.91 -0.70 13.64
N LEU A 246 0.11 -1.53 13.42
CA LEU A 246 1.47 -1.06 13.10
C LEU A 246 1.50 -0.24 11.80
N HIS A 247 0.78 -0.66 10.77
CA HIS A 247 0.66 0.08 9.51
C HIS A 247 0.09 1.49 9.74
N LYS A 248 -1.05 1.58 10.42
CA LYS A 248 -1.71 2.86 10.73
C LYS A 248 -0.85 3.73 11.66
N TYR A 249 -0.18 3.13 12.62
CA TYR A 249 0.70 3.84 13.55
C TYR A 249 1.89 4.49 12.82
N ASN A 250 2.44 3.79 11.82
CA ASN A 250 3.49 4.36 10.97
C ASN A 250 2.97 5.44 10.03
N TRP A 251 1.75 5.32 9.53
CA TRP A 251 1.07 6.41 8.83
C TRP A 251 0.88 7.64 9.71
N THR A 252 0.39 7.48 10.95
CA THR A 252 0.24 8.62 11.86
C THR A 252 1.57 9.29 12.15
N LYS A 253 2.66 8.53 12.26
CA LYS A 253 4.02 9.07 12.43
C LYS A 253 4.52 9.83 11.20
N LEU A 254 4.33 9.27 10.00
CA LEU A 254 4.69 9.93 8.75
C LEU A 254 3.95 11.27 8.62
N ILE A 255 2.63 11.27 8.85
CA ILE A 255 1.80 12.48 8.76
C ILE A 255 2.17 13.49 9.85
N ALA A 256 2.43 13.06 11.08
CA ALA A 256 2.92 13.94 12.14
C ALA A 256 4.24 14.62 11.75
N CYS A 257 5.19 13.85 11.20
CA CYS A 257 6.46 14.38 10.71
C CYS A 257 6.24 15.40 9.58
N ILE A 258 5.31 15.12 8.67
CA ILE A 258 4.93 16.07 7.62
C ILE A 258 4.39 17.37 8.22
N PHE A 259 3.42 17.28 9.13
CA PHE A 259 2.84 18.45 9.78
C PHE A 259 3.86 19.33 10.49
N PHE A 260 4.82 18.75 11.23
CA PHE A 260 5.81 19.52 11.97
C PHE A 260 6.80 20.28 11.10
N ASN A 261 6.94 19.88 9.84
CA ASN A 261 7.84 20.53 8.89
C ASN A 261 7.10 21.32 7.79
N MET A 262 5.76 21.27 7.76
CA MET A 262 4.94 22.13 6.91
C MET A 262 4.92 23.57 7.44
N ASP A 263 4.98 24.54 6.54
CA ASP A 263 4.86 25.96 6.90
C ASP A 263 3.38 26.31 7.18
N GLY A 264 3.09 26.69 8.42
CA GLY A 264 1.76 27.08 8.87
C GLY A 264 1.19 28.32 8.20
N LYS A 265 1.98 29.06 7.40
CA LYS A 265 1.52 30.22 6.64
C LYS A 265 1.03 29.88 5.23
N THR A 266 1.55 28.82 4.62
CA THR A 266 1.24 28.45 3.23
C THR A 266 0.32 27.24 3.12
N SER A 267 0.15 26.50 4.21
CA SER A 267 -0.73 25.33 4.28
C SER A 267 -2.20 25.74 4.24
N THR A 268 -2.97 25.19 3.29
CA THR A 268 -4.41 25.48 3.21
C THR A 268 -5.20 24.65 4.24
N THR A 269 -6.36 25.14 4.67
CA THR A 269 -7.25 24.40 5.58
C THR A 269 -7.70 23.06 4.98
N SER A 270 -7.87 22.98 3.66
CA SER A 270 -8.19 21.74 2.96
C SER A 270 -7.06 20.72 3.06
N ASP A 271 -5.80 21.15 2.87
CA ASP A 271 -4.65 20.26 2.99
C ASP A 271 -4.53 19.75 4.43
N ILE A 272 -4.64 20.64 5.41
CA ILE A 272 -4.57 20.26 6.83
C ILE A 272 -5.66 19.23 7.16
N THR A 273 -6.91 19.46 6.73
CA THR A 273 -8.02 18.52 6.94
C THR A 273 -7.75 17.17 6.29
N LEU A 274 -7.25 17.17 5.05
CA LEU A 274 -6.95 15.95 4.31
C LEU A 274 -5.89 15.10 5.02
N PHE A 275 -4.79 15.71 5.49
CA PHE A 275 -3.75 14.98 6.23
C PHE A 275 -4.23 14.55 7.62
N LEU A 276 -5.00 15.40 8.30
CA LEU A 276 -5.55 15.10 9.62
C LEU A 276 -6.50 13.91 9.60
N SER A 277 -7.18 13.67 8.47
CA SER A 277 -8.07 12.51 8.28
C SER A 277 -7.37 11.17 8.54
N VAL A 278 -6.06 11.06 8.26
CA VAL A 278 -5.27 9.85 8.53
C VAL A 278 -5.14 9.62 10.02
N ILE A 279 -4.87 10.67 10.80
CA ILE A 279 -4.76 10.58 12.26
C ILE A 279 -6.14 10.28 12.86
N ASN A 280 -7.18 10.97 12.40
CA ASN A 280 -8.56 10.74 12.84
C ASN A 280 -9.02 9.31 12.57
N GLY A 281 -8.82 8.81 11.36
CA GLY A 281 -9.19 7.45 11.01
C GLY A 281 -8.39 6.42 11.79
N SER A 282 -7.07 6.60 11.92
CA SER A 282 -6.22 5.69 12.70
C SER A 282 -6.61 5.65 14.18
N PHE A 283 -6.95 6.82 14.76
CA PHE A 283 -7.48 6.92 16.12
C PHE A 283 -8.79 6.14 16.26
N ILE A 284 -9.76 6.34 15.37
CA ILE A 284 -11.06 5.64 15.43
C ILE A 284 -10.88 4.12 15.29
N LEU A 285 -9.99 3.70 14.40
CA LEU A 285 -9.81 2.29 14.04
C LEU A 285 -9.05 1.47 15.09
N HIS A 286 -8.17 2.11 15.89
CA HIS A 286 -7.29 1.44 16.84
C HIS A 286 -7.18 2.20 18.18
N CYS A 287 -8.24 2.86 18.63
CA CYS A 287 -8.24 3.61 19.90
C CYS A 287 -8.09 2.72 21.14
N GLU A 288 -8.36 1.42 21.01
CA GLU A 288 -8.15 0.41 22.04
C GLU A 288 -6.67 0.19 22.36
N ASP A 289 -5.77 0.50 21.43
CA ASP A 289 -4.33 0.44 21.65
C ASP A 289 -3.85 1.72 22.34
N LEU A 290 -3.30 1.56 23.56
CA LEU A 290 -2.84 2.69 24.37
C LEU A 290 -1.70 3.49 23.73
N VAL A 291 -0.85 2.86 22.92
CA VAL A 291 0.26 3.54 22.23
C VAL A 291 -0.29 4.40 21.09
N MET A 292 -1.22 3.85 20.29
CA MET A 292 -1.93 4.60 19.25
C MET A 292 -2.69 5.78 19.84
N LEU A 293 -3.50 5.54 20.88
CA LEU A 293 -4.29 6.55 21.57
C LEU A 293 -3.42 7.72 22.05
N ARG A 294 -2.35 7.41 22.80
CA ARG A 294 -1.44 8.43 23.34
C ARG A 294 -0.75 9.22 22.24
N PHE A 295 -0.29 8.54 21.18
CA PHE A 295 0.40 9.20 20.09
C PHE A 295 -0.52 10.13 19.31
N CYS A 296 -1.73 9.70 18.99
CA CYS A 296 -2.71 10.54 18.30
C CYS A 296 -3.07 11.77 19.13
N LEU A 297 -3.38 11.61 20.42
CA LEU A 297 -3.70 12.73 21.32
C LEU A 297 -2.55 13.75 21.43
N ALA A 298 -1.31 13.28 21.61
CA ALA A 298 -0.14 14.15 21.62
C ALA A 298 0.04 14.87 20.28
N THR A 299 -0.22 14.18 19.17
CA THR A 299 -0.10 14.75 17.83
C THR A 299 -1.15 15.84 17.60
N TYR A 300 -2.40 15.65 18.01
CA TYR A 300 -3.43 16.69 17.94
C TYR A 300 -3.03 17.96 18.68
N ILE A 301 -2.54 17.83 19.92
CA ILE A 301 -2.09 18.99 20.71
C ILE A 301 -0.98 19.76 19.97
N ASN A 302 0.00 19.03 19.41
CA ASN A 302 1.09 19.66 18.70
C ASN A 302 0.66 20.30 17.38
N ILE A 303 -0.25 19.69 16.63
CA ILE A 303 -0.84 20.24 15.40
C ILE A 303 -1.58 21.54 15.70
N VAL A 304 -2.46 21.55 16.72
CA VAL A 304 -3.21 22.75 17.12
C VAL A 304 -2.25 23.88 17.52
N LYS A 305 -1.16 23.56 18.23
CA LYS A 305 -0.14 24.54 18.60
C LYS A 305 0.61 25.08 17.37
N HIS A 306 0.99 24.21 16.43
CA HIS A 306 1.75 24.57 15.23
C HIS A 306 0.93 25.44 14.28
N PHE A 307 -0.31 25.04 14.00
CA PHE A 307 -1.24 25.73 13.11
C PHE A 307 -2.23 26.65 13.86
N ARG A 308 -1.82 27.23 14.99
CA ARG A 308 -2.71 27.99 15.90
C ARG A 308 -3.56 29.04 15.20
N ASN A 309 -3.02 29.71 14.17
CA ASN A 309 -3.73 30.76 13.45
C ASN A 309 -4.86 30.18 12.59
N VAL A 310 -4.63 29.02 11.98
CA VAL A 310 -5.62 28.31 11.16
C VAL A 310 -6.77 27.84 12.05
N PHE A 311 -6.44 27.14 13.15
CA PHE A 311 -7.45 26.64 14.10
C PHE A 311 -8.20 27.76 14.83
N ALA A 312 -7.53 28.87 15.15
CA ALA A 312 -8.21 30.03 15.75
C ALA A 312 -9.22 30.69 14.80
N THR A 313 -9.02 30.56 13.48
CA THR A 313 -9.88 31.21 12.47
C THR A 313 -11.01 30.28 12.01
N ASN A 314 -10.72 28.98 11.82
CA ASN A 314 -11.63 28.05 11.13
C ASN A 314 -12.24 26.97 12.04
N GLY A 315 -11.82 26.88 13.30
CA GLY A 315 -12.11 25.72 14.17
C GLY A 315 -11.26 24.51 13.82
#